data_AF-A0A2Z6SFG1-F1
#
_entry.id   AF-A0A2Z6SFG1-F1
#
_cell.length_a   1.000
_cell.length_b   1.000
_cell.length_c   1.000
_cell.angle_alpha   90.00
_cell.angle_beta   90.00
_cell.angle_gamma   90.00
#
_symmetry.space_group_name_H-M   'P 1'
#
loop_
_entity.id
_entity.type
_entity.pdbx_description
1 polymer ?
#
loop_
_entity_poly.entity_id
_entity_poly.type
_entity_poly.pdbx_seq_one_letter_code
_entity_poly.pdbx_strand_id
1 'polypeptide(L)'
;MGHPQANKRSNRLTITEKKRRHWNVREKIAIIMYHENGHSKNKTAAKFNIQTNQLRNWISKKPQLLKVQPGVKHLNTGAKPKYPALETALLTWVKEKRKNQNAVTQSIIQMKAKALAQQCQWQAICSGVGSFTFSNKWLDGFMRQKNLSNHHHTTIAQCLPDDLVEKQQEFLL
;
A
#
# COMPACT_ATOMS: atom_id res chain seq x y z
N MET A 1 -10.28 2.83 -32.87
CA MET A 1 -9.78 4.09 -32.27
C MET A 1 -10.34 4.21 -30.84
N GLY A 2 -9.67 3.63 -29.85
CA GLY A 2 -10.14 3.66 -28.45
C GLY A 2 -9.49 4.81 -27.70
N HIS A 3 -10.27 5.79 -27.26
CA HIS A 3 -9.78 6.83 -26.35
C HIS A 3 -9.50 6.22 -24.97
N PRO A 4 -8.28 6.36 -24.41
CA PRO A 4 -8.05 6.01 -23.02
C PRO A 4 -8.70 7.10 -22.16
N GLN A 5 -9.82 6.77 -21.52
CA GLN A 5 -10.42 7.64 -20.51
C GLN A 5 -9.53 7.58 -19.26
N ALA A 6 -8.45 8.37 -19.28
CA ALA A 6 -7.61 8.59 -18.12
C ALA A 6 -8.47 9.21 -17.02
N ASN A 7 -8.89 8.40 -16.05
CA ASN A 7 -9.49 8.87 -14.81
C ASN A 7 -8.39 9.51 -13.93
N LYS A 8 -7.74 10.55 -14.44
CA LYS A 8 -6.95 11.49 -13.66
C LYS A 8 -7.96 12.32 -12.87
N ARG A 9 -8.47 11.79 -11.75
CA ARG A 9 -9.04 12.64 -10.70
C ARG A 9 -7.91 13.54 -10.23
N SER A 10 -7.81 14.70 -10.86
CA SER A 10 -6.89 15.76 -10.48
C SER A 10 -7.26 16.12 -9.04
N ASN A 11 -6.40 15.72 -8.09
CA ASN A 11 -6.52 16.03 -6.67
C ASN A 11 -6.25 17.54 -6.48
N ARG A 12 -7.20 18.36 -6.93
CA ARG A 12 -7.22 19.80 -6.74
C ARG A 12 -7.60 20.07 -5.27
N LEU A 13 -6.83 20.93 -4.60
CA LEU A 13 -7.13 21.36 -3.24
C LEU A 13 -8.53 21.96 -3.25
N THR A 14 -9.51 21.27 -2.64
CA THR A 14 -10.90 21.74 -2.66
C THR A 14 -11.15 22.45 -1.33
N ILE A 15 -11.47 23.74 -1.36
CA ILE A 15 -11.99 24.43 -0.17
C ILE A 15 -13.46 24.00 -0.07
N THR A 16 -13.73 22.95 0.71
CA THR A 16 -15.08 22.44 0.96
C THR A 16 -15.65 23.06 2.23
N GLU A 17 -16.95 23.38 2.19
CA GLU A 17 -17.75 23.95 3.29
C GLU A 17 -18.14 22.90 4.36
N LYS A 18 -17.79 21.62 4.18
CA LYS A 18 -18.23 20.54 5.06
C LYS A 18 -17.50 20.59 6.41
N LYS A 19 -18.28 20.74 7.51
CA LYS A 19 -17.78 20.72 8.90
C LYS A 19 -17.00 19.44 9.29
N ARG A 20 -17.25 18.30 8.62
CA ARG A 20 -16.57 17.01 8.86
C ARG A 20 -15.97 16.44 7.57
N ARG A 21 -15.11 17.21 6.90
CA ARG A 21 -14.41 16.72 5.69
C ARG A 21 -13.16 15.91 6.03
N HIS A 22 -12.86 14.92 5.20
CA HIS A 22 -11.57 14.22 5.24
C HIS A 22 -10.51 14.99 4.47
N TRP A 23 -9.35 15.17 5.08
CA TRP A 23 -8.21 15.88 4.52
C TRP A 23 -7.14 14.89 4.03
N ASN A 24 -6.65 15.06 2.81
CA ASN A 24 -5.54 14.25 2.29
C ASN A 24 -4.18 14.76 2.82
N VAL A 25 -3.12 13.94 2.67
CA VAL A 25 -1.77 14.29 3.13
C VAL A 25 -1.27 15.57 2.47
N ARG A 26 -1.51 15.75 1.17
CA ARG A 26 -1.10 16.96 0.42
C ARG A 26 -1.68 18.24 1.01
N GLU A 27 -2.99 18.24 1.28
CA GLU A 27 -3.70 19.37 1.86
C GLU A 27 -3.20 19.67 3.28
N LYS A 28 -3.00 18.62 4.10
CA LYS A 28 -2.46 18.79 5.45
C LYS A 28 -1.08 19.43 5.42
N ILE A 29 -0.19 18.96 4.53
CA ILE A 29 1.15 19.54 4.37
C ILE A 29 1.07 20.99 3.89
N ALA A 30 0.24 21.29 2.89
CA ALA A 30 0.08 22.66 2.39
C ALA A 30 -0.39 23.64 3.48
N ILE A 31 -1.30 23.20 4.35
CA ILE A 31 -1.77 24.01 5.48
C ILE A 31 -0.68 24.18 6.54
N ILE A 32 0.09 23.14 6.82
CA ILE A 32 1.24 23.23 7.74
C ILE A 32 2.26 24.25 7.19
N MET A 33 2.60 24.16 5.90
CA MET A 33 3.53 25.10 5.26
C MET A 33 3.01 26.54 5.30
N TYR A 34 1.70 26.74 5.08
CA TYR A 34 1.09 28.05 5.24
C TYR A 34 1.28 28.61 6.67
N HIS A 35 1.08 27.79 7.70
CA HIS A 35 1.35 28.20 9.08
C HIS A 35 2.85 28.49 9.31
N GLU A 36 3.73 27.65 8.79
CA GLU A 36 5.20 27.81 8.93
C GLU A 36 5.73 29.07 8.25
N ASN A 37 5.03 29.60 7.24
CA ASN A 37 5.33 30.88 6.59
C ASN A 37 4.96 32.12 7.44
N GLY A 38 4.94 31.99 8.77
CA GLY A 38 4.74 33.11 9.71
C GLY A 38 3.30 33.43 10.08
N HIS A 39 2.34 32.55 9.76
CA HIS A 39 0.94 32.75 10.11
C HIS A 39 0.58 32.10 11.45
N SER A 40 -0.18 32.80 12.31
CA SER A 40 -0.63 32.23 13.57
C SER A 40 -1.55 31.00 13.38
N LYS A 41 -1.54 30.09 14.35
CA LYS A 41 -2.38 28.87 14.32
C LYS A 41 -3.86 29.20 14.21
N ASN A 42 -4.34 30.22 14.93
CA ASN A 42 -5.74 30.65 14.91
C ASN A 42 -6.14 31.24 13.56
N LYS A 43 -5.29 32.11 12.97
CA LYS A 43 -5.54 32.70 11.65
C LYS A 43 -5.56 31.63 10.56
N THR A 44 -4.65 30.66 10.64
CA THR A 44 -4.60 29.51 9.73
C THR A 44 -5.86 28.65 9.86
N ALA A 45 -6.27 28.34 11.10
CA ALA A 45 -7.47 27.56 11.37
C ALA A 45 -8.75 28.22 10.81
N ALA A 46 -8.91 29.53 11.04
CA ALA A 46 -10.01 30.31 10.48
C ALA A 46 -10.01 30.30 8.94
N LYS A 47 -8.86 30.55 8.32
CA LYS A 47 -8.73 30.59 6.84
C LYS A 47 -9.11 29.29 6.16
N PHE A 48 -8.73 28.15 6.74
CA PHE A 48 -8.99 26.83 6.16
C PHE A 48 -10.23 26.14 6.72
N ASN A 49 -11.00 26.83 7.58
CA ASN A 49 -12.17 26.29 8.27
C ASN A 49 -11.86 24.94 8.96
N ILE A 50 -10.77 24.91 9.73
CA ILE A 50 -10.34 23.77 10.54
C ILE A 50 -10.29 24.15 12.02
N GLN A 51 -10.35 23.15 12.89
CA GLN A 51 -10.13 23.38 14.31
C GLN A 51 -8.64 23.61 14.59
N THR A 52 -8.30 24.55 15.48
CA THR A 52 -6.90 24.78 15.89
C THR A 52 -6.23 23.51 16.42
N ASN A 53 -7.00 22.65 17.11
CA ASN A 53 -6.50 21.37 17.61
C ASN A 53 -6.15 20.38 16.46
N GLN A 54 -6.91 20.42 15.36
CA GLN A 54 -6.63 19.64 14.17
C GLN A 54 -5.30 20.06 13.52
N LEU A 55 -5.04 21.37 13.44
CA LEU A 55 -3.77 21.90 12.95
C LEU A 55 -2.60 21.48 13.85
N ARG A 56 -2.72 21.61 15.18
CA ARG A 56 -1.69 21.15 16.14
C ARG A 56 -1.35 19.67 15.97
N ASN A 57 -2.39 18.83 15.84
CA ASN A 57 -2.22 17.40 15.61
C ASN A 57 -1.49 17.10 14.29
N TRP A 58 -1.77 17.86 13.22
CA TRP A 58 -1.08 17.68 11.95
C TRP A 58 0.38 18.13 12.01
N ILE A 59 0.67 19.25 12.68
CA ILE A 59 2.04 19.73 12.90
C ILE A 59 2.86 18.68 13.65
N SER A 60 2.32 18.12 14.74
CA SER A 60 2.98 17.04 15.51
C SER A 60 3.25 15.79 14.65
N LYS A 61 2.36 15.48 13.70
CA LYS A 61 2.48 14.33 12.78
C LYS A 61 3.15 14.67 11.45
N LYS A 62 3.68 15.89 11.27
CA LYS A 62 4.35 16.34 10.02
C LYS A 62 5.43 15.36 9.53
N PRO A 63 6.32 14.81 10.38
CA PRO A 63 7.34 13.87 9.92
C PRO A 63 6.75 12.58 9.33
N GLN A 64 5.59 12.14 9.84
CA GLN A 64 4.89 10.97 9.32
C GLN A 64 4.14 11.30 8.04
N LEU A 65 3.52 12.48 7.95
CA LEU A 65 2.84 12.96 6.75
C LEU A 65 3.79 13.05 5.55
N LEU A 66 5.04 13.49 5.75
CA LEU A 66 6.04 13.58 4.68
C LEU A 66 6.46 12.21 4.11
N LYS A 67 6.30 11.12 4.87
CA LYS A 67 6.66 9.76 4.44
C LYS A 67 5.52 9.04 3.69
N VAL A 68 4.33 9.62 3.65
CA VAL A 68 3.12 8.98 3.13
C VAL A 68 2.72 9.60 1.78
N GLN A 69 2.11 8.79 0.91
CA GLN A 69 1.67 9.26 -0.40
C GLN A 69 0.66 10.44 -0.30
N PRO A 70 0.72 11.44 -1.19
CA PRO A 70 -0.06 12.68 -1.07
C PRO A 70 -1.58 12.50 -1.05
N GLY A 71 -2.10 11.47 -1.73
CA GLY A 71 -3.54 11.21 -1.85
C GLY A 71 -4.17 10.53 -0.63
N VAL A 72 -3.35 10.06 0.32
CA VAL A 72 -3.82 9.31 1.48
C VAL A 72 -4.58 10.22 2.44
N LYS A 73 -5.75 9.80 2.93
CA LYS A 73 -6.57 10.59 3.88
C LYS A 73 -6.29 10.25 5.34
N HIS A 74 -5.87 9.02 5.61
CA HIS A 74 -5.59 8.50 6.95
C HIS A 74 -4.16 7.94 6.97
N LEU A 75 -3.36 8.32 7.98
CA LEU A 75 -1.94 7.94 8.13
C LEU A 75 -1.69 6.43 8.39
N ASN A 76 -2.61 5.55 7.98
CA ASN A 76 -2.76 4.15 8.36
C ASN A 76 -3.29 3.98 9.80
N THR A 77 -4.61 3.86 9.92
CA THR A 77 -5.31 3.46 11.16
C THR A 77 -5.89 2.05 10.99
N GLY A 78 -5.17 1.18 10.28
CA GLY A 78 -5.47 -0.25 10.33
C GLY A 78 -5.05 -0.82 11.68
N ALA A 79 -5.73 -1.85 12.16
CA ALA A 79 -5.25 -2.63 13.30
C ALA A 79 -3.84 -3.16 12.99
N LYS A 80 -2.94 -3.06 13.96
CA LYS A 80 -1.62 -3.67 13.84
C LYS A 80 -1.78 -5.18 13.63
N PRO A 81 -0.95 -5.80 12.79
CA PRO A 81 -1.03 -7.24 12.61
C PRO A 81 -0.75 -7.96 13.92
N LYS A 82 -1.49 -9.06 14.16
CA LYS A 82 -1.43 -9.82 15.42
C LYS A 82 -0.05 -10.45 15.66
N TYR A 83 0.61 -10.88 14.58
CA TYR A 83 1.92 -11.53 14.62
C TYR A 83 2.89 -10.84 13.64
N PRO A 84 3.38 -9.62 13.98
CA PRO A 84 4.13 -8.79 13.03
C PRO A 84 5.47 -9.41 12.61
N ALA A 85 6.14 -10.13 13.51
CA ALA A 85 7.41 -10.80 13.21
C ALA A 85 7.20 -11.95 12.20
N LEU A 86 6.20 -12.81 12.44
CA LEU A 86 5.86 -13.92 11.54
C LEU A 86 5.39 -13.41 10.17
N GLU A 87 4.56 -12.36 10.13
CA GLU A 87 4.14 -11.74 8.88
C GLU A 87 5.30 -11.13 8.08
N THR A 88 6.34 -10.65 8.77
CA THR A 88 7.54 -10.12 8.11
C THR A 88 8.34 -11.23 7.45
N ALA A 89 8.56 -12.35 8.16
CA ALA A 89 9.23 -13.52 7.58
C ALA A 89 8.43 -14.12 6.41
N LEU A 90 7.10 -14.19 6.53
CA LEU A 90 6.23 -14.65 5.46
C LEU A 90 6.32 -13.74 4.23
N LEU A 91 6.33 -12.41 4.43
CA LEU A 91 6.50 -11.45 3.33
C LEU A 91 7.83 -11.63 2.61
N THR A 92 8.94 -11.81 3.34
CA THR A 92 10.26 -12.06 2.76
C THR A 92 10.22 -13.30 1.88
N TRP A 93 9.67 -14.40 2.38
CA TRP A 93 9.52 -15.63 1.61
C TRP A 93 8.67 -15.47 0.35
N VAL A 94 7.55 -14.72 0.41
CA VAL A 94 6.72 -14.43 -0.78
C VAL A 94 7.51 -13.65 -1.83
N LYS A 95 8.29 -12.64 -1.41
CA LYS A 95 9.11 -11.83 -2.31
C LYS A 95 10.20 -12.67 -2.98
N GLU A 96 10.86 -13.54 -2.23
CA GLU A 96 11.88 -14.46 -2.77
C GLU A 96 11.28 -15.41 -3.81
N LYS A 97 10.14 -16.04 -3.50
CA LYS A 97 9.48 -16.94 -4.46
C LYS A 97 9.06 -16.21 -5.74
N ARG A 98 8.53 -14.98 -5.63
CA ARG A 98 8.18 -14.16 -6.80
C ARG A 98 9.40 -13.72 -7.60
N LYS A 99 10.52 -13.43 -6.94
CA LYS A 99 11.80 -13.11 -7.61
C LYS A 99 12.29 -14.28 -8.46
N ASN A 100 12.07 -15.51 -8.00
CA ASN A 100 12.43 -16.72 -8.73
C ASN A 100 11.37 -17.14 -9.78
N GLN A 101 10.43 -16.26 -10.13
CA GLN A 101 9.35 -16.51 -11.10
C GLN A 101 8.37 -17.63 -10.72
N ASN A 102 8.35 -18.06 -9.45
CA ASN A 102 7.40 -19.05 -8.99
C ASN A 102 6.02 -18.42 -8.76
N ALA A 103 4.97 -19.08 -9.24
CA ALA A 103 3.60 -18.70 -8.91
C ALA A 103 3.33 -18.92 -7.41
N VAL A 104 2.93 -17.86 -6.71
CA VAL A 104 2.58 -17.90 -5.28
C VAL A 104 1.10 -17.55 -5.13
N THR A 105 0.26 -18.57 -5.04
CA THR A 105 -1.18 -18.43 -4.82
C THR A 105 -1.50 -18.13 -3.35
N GLN A 106 -2.70 -17.62 -3.10
CA GLN A 106 -3.21 -17.39 -1.74
C GLN A 106 -3.14 -18.62 -0.85
N SER A 107 -3.55 -19.78 -1.37
CA SER A 107 -3.49 -21.05 -0.63
C SER A 107 -2.05 -21.42 -0.23
N ILE A 108 -1.10 -21.23 -1.14
CA ILE A 108 0.33 -21.44 -0.87
C ILE A 108 0.83 -20.53 0.26
N ILE A 109 0.43 -19.25 0.27
CA ILE A 109 0.78 -18.32 1.35
C ILE A 109 0.20 -18.78 2.68
N GLN A 110 -1.06 -19.21 2.70
CA GLN A 110 -1.75 -19.67 3.89
C GLN A 110 -1.11 -20.96 4.45
N MET A 111 -0.77 -21.91 3.59
CA MET A 111 -0.05 -23.14 3.99
C MET A 111 1.32 -22.80 4.57
N LYS A 112 2.07 -21.88 3.95
CA LYS A 112 3.35 -21.45 4.48
C LYS A 112 3.21 -20.76 5.84
N ALA A 113 2.20 -19.92 6.02
CA ALA A 113 1.93 -19.26 7.30
C ALA A 113 1.65 -20.28 8.42
N LYS A 114 0.81 -21.28 8.15
CA LYS A 114 0.54 -22.39 9.07
C LYS A 114 1.82 -23.18 9.39
N ALA A 115 2.62 -23.50 8.38
CA ALA A 115 3.88 -24.21 8.58
C ALA A 115 4.86 -23.43 9.46
N LEU A 116 4.98 -22.11 9.25
CA LEU A 116 5.79 -21.24 10.12
C LEU A 116 5.26 -21.24 11.56
N ALA A 117 3.95 -21.17 11.75
CA ALA A 117 3.34 -21.16 13.07
C ALA A 117 3.59 -22.44 13.90
N GLN A 118 3.87 -23.57 13.23
CA GLN A 118 4.20 -24.83 13.90
C GLN A 118 5.67 -24.95 14.30
N GLN A 119 6.56 -24.08 13.82
CA GLN A 119 7.97 -24.16 14.17
C GLN A 119 8.20 -23.64 15.60
N CYS A 120 9.02 -24.34 16.39
CA CYS A 120 9.32 -23.98 17.78
C CYS A 120 9.81 -22.53 17.92
N GLN A 121 10.62 -22.04 16.98
CA GLN A 121 11.10 -20.66 16.96
C GLN A 121 9.96 -19.63 16.98
N TRP A 122 8.89 -19.88 16.22
CA TRP A 122 7.76 -18.96 16.12
C TRP A 122 6.81 -19.10 17.30
N GLN A 123 6.67 -20.30 17.86
CA GLN A 123 5.87 -20.52 19.07
C GLN A 123 6.50 -19.85 20.30
N ALA A 124 7.83 -19.80 20.37
CA ALA A 124 8.55 -19.06 21.42
C ALA A 124 8.41 -17.54 21.27
N ILE A 125 8.45 -17.03 20.04
CA ILE A 125 8.36 -15.58 19.76
C ILE A 125 6.90 -15.07 19.82
N CYS A 126 5.95 -15.88 19.36
CA CYS A 126 4.54 -15.51 19.21
C CYS A 126 3.65 -16.46 19.99
N SER A 127 3.24 -16.06 21.20
CA SER A 127 2.35 -16.87 22.04
C SER A 127 1.01 -17.15 21.34
N GLY A 128 0.60 -18.42 21.33
CA GLY A 128 -0.67 -18.85 20.74
C GLY A 128 -0.71 -18.80 19.21
N VAL A 129 0.43 -18.71 18.53
CA VAL A 129 0.46 -18.72 17.05
C VAL A 129 0.16 -20.09 16.47
N GLY A 130 0.53 -21.18 17.17
CA GLY A 130 0.33 -22.55 16.71
C GLY A 130 -1.14 -22.95 16.57
N SER A 131 -2.03 -22.35 17.36
CA SER A 131 -3.50 -22.55 17.27
C SER A 131 -4.21 -21.53 16.39
N PHE A 132 -3.49 -20.61 15.76
CA PHE A 132 -4.09 -19.60 14.90
C PHE A 132 -4.54 -20.20 13.57
N THR A 133 -5.78 -19.90 13.15
CA THR A 133 -6.42 -20.52 11.99
C THR A 133 -5.93 -19.98 10.64
N PHE A 134 -5.31 -18.80 10.60
CA PHE A 134 -4.88 -18.11 9.37
C PHE A 134 -6.01 -18.04 8.33
N SER A 135 -7.20 -17.59 8.72
CA SER A 135 -8.39 -17.56 7.86
C SER A 135 -8.24 -16.68 6.61
N ASN A 136 -9.15 -16.83 5.63
CA ASN A 136 -9.15 -15.97 4.43
C ASN A 136 -9.23 -14.49 4.77
N LYS A 137 -10.01 -14.11 5.80
CA LYS A 137 -10.07 -12.72 6.29
C LYS A 137 -8.71 -12.22 6.78
N TRP A 138 -7.95 -13.07 7.47
CA TRP A 138 -6.58 -12.72 7.88
C TRP A 138 -5.68 -12.58 6.65
N LEU A 139 -5.77 -13.50 5.69
CA LEU A 139 -4.96 -13.48 4.47
C LEU A 139 -5.23 -12.20 3.64
N ASP A 140 -6.50 -11.82 3.44
CA ASP A 140 -6.88 -10.58 2.77
C ASP A 140 -6.30 -9.36 3.50
N GLY A 141 -6.37 -9.36 4.84
CA GLY A 141 -5.76 -8.33 5.67
C GLY A 141 -4.26 -8.23 5.46
N PHE A 142 -3.55 -9.37 5.55
CA PHE A 142 -2.11 -9.48 5.33
C PHE A 142 -1.72 -8.97 3.93
N MET A 143 -2.41 -9.44 2.88
CA MET A 143 -2.13 -9.03 1.50
C MET A 143 -2.34 -7.53 1.30
N ARG A 144 -3.46 -6.96 1.82
CA ARG A 144 -3.73 -5.52 1.72
C ARG A 144 -2.70 -4.70 2.49
N GLN A 145 -2.30 -5.12 3.69
CA GLN A 145 -1.30 -4.41 4.49
C GLN A 145 0.10 -4.43 3.86
N LYS A 146 0.47 -5.54 3.22
CA LYS A 146 1.79 -5.70 2.58
C LYS A 146 1.79 -5.31 1.08
N ASN A 147 0.69 -4.77 0.57
CA ASN A 147 0.49 -4.43 -0.85
C ASN A 147 0.79 -5.59 -1.82
N LEU A 148 0.37 -6.80 -1.45
CA LEU A 148 0.47 -7.98 -2.30
C LEU A 148 -0.80 -8.10 -3.15
N SER A 149 -0.63 -8.26 -4.47
CA SER A 149 -1.68 -8.67 -5.39
C SER A 149 -1.50 -10.12 -5.83
N ASN A 150 -2.60 -10.80 -6.20
CA ASN A 150 -2.54 -12.06 -6.95
C ASN A 150 -2.27 -11.85 -8.43
N HIS A 151 -2.71 -10.71 -8.98
CA HIS A 151 -2.51 -10.39 -10.39
C HIS A 151 -1.02 -10.24 -10.69
N HIS A 152 -0.49 -11.22 -11.42
CA HIS A 152 0.61 -11.02 -12.33
C HIS A 152 0.05 -10.31 -13.56
N HIS A 153 0.80 -9.37 -14.14
CA HIS A 153 0.54 -8.96 -15.52
C HIS A 153 0.91 -10.16 -16.39
N THR A 154 -0.07 -11.01 -16.70
CA THR A 154 0.08 -12.11 -17.68
C THR A 154 0.02 -11.51 -19.07
N THR A 155 1.06 -10.78 -19.42
CA THR A 155 1.46 -10.63 -20.80
C THR A 155 2.96 -10.79 -20.78
N ILE A 156 3.39 -12.03 -20.57
CA ILE A 156 4.61 -12.48 -21.22
C ILE A 156 4.20 -12.50 -22.69
N ALA A 157 4.34 -11.37 -23.38
CA ALA A 157 4.44 -11.46 -24.83
C ALA A 157 5.56 -12.47 -25.07
N GLN A 158 5.29 -13.47 -25.90
CA GLN A 158 6.35 -14.38 -26.32
C GLN A 158 7.52 -13.49 -26.76
N CYS A 159 8.70 -13.70 -26.16
CA CYS A 159 9.90 -13.09 -26.72
C CYS A 159 9.93 -13.50 -28.19
N LEU A 160 10.17 -12.53 -29.08
CA LEU A 160 10.35 -12.84 -30.48
C LEU A 160 11.45 -13.90 -30.56
N PRO A 161 11.19 -15.04 -31.22
CA PRO A 161 12.21 -16.03 -31.48
C PRO A 161 13.44 -15.36 -32.13
N ASP A 162 14.64 -15.77 -31.75
CA ASP A 162 15.87 -15.22 -32.34
C ASP A 162 15.92 -15.45 -33.87
N ASP A 163 15.21 -16.48 -34.35
CA ASP A 163 15.08 -16.88 -35.75
C ASP A 163 13.95 -16.18 -36.53
N LEU A 164 13.36 -15.10 -35.97
CA LEU A 164 12.25 -14.38 -36.61
C LEU A 164 12.60 -13.86 -38.00
N VAL A 165 13.81 -13.34 -38.18
CA VAL A 165 14.28 -12.75 -39.45
C VAL A 165 14.43 -13.86 -40.50
N GLU A 166 15.04 -14.99 -40.13
CA GLU A 166 15.24 -16.13 -41.03
C GLU A 166 13.90 -16.68 -41.54
N LYS A 167 12.92 -16.85 -40.65
CA LYS A 167 11.57 -17.27 -41.04
C LYS A 167 10.83 -16.24 -41.89
N GLN A 168 11.07 -14.94 -41.70
CA GLN A 168 10.47 -13.92 -42.57
C GLN A 168 11.04 -13.98 -43.99
N GLN A 169 12.32 -14.27 -44.15
CA GLN A 169 12.94 -14.47 -45.46
C GLN A 169 12.38 -15.71 -46.19
N GLU A 170 12.14 -16.81 -45.48
CA GLU A 170 11.57 -18.04 -46.07
C GLU A 170 10.13 -17.87 -46.58
N PHE A 171 9.32 -17.02 -45.94
CA PHE A 171 7.94 -16.76 -46.35
C PHE A 171 7.80 -15.84 -47.57
N LEU A 172 8.87 -15.12 -47.93
CA LEU A 172 8.88 -14.18 -49.05
C LEU A 172 9.48 -14.77 -50.34
N LEU A 173 9.88 -16.04 -50.32
CA LEU A 173 10.31 -16.85 -51.46
C LEU A 173 9.19 -17.80 -51.90
#